data_AF-U4R2B4-F1
#
_entry.id   AF-U4R2B4-F1
#
_cell.length_a   1.000
_cell.length_b   1.000
_cell.length_c   1.000
_cell.angle_alpha   90.00
_cell.angle_beta   90.00
_cell.angle_gamma   90.00
#
_symmetry.space_group_name_H-M   'P 1'
#
loop_
_entity.id
_entity.type
_entity.pdbx_description
1 polymer ?
#
loop_
_entity_poly.entity_id
_entity_poly.type
_entity_poly.pdbx_seq_one_letter_code
_entity_poly.pdbx_strand_id
1 'polypeptide(L)' 'METMLGEIELFPFTFVPRGWLLCNGQLLNIAQNQALYSLLGISYGGDGKTTFALPNLLGTEPVPNTKYYIAIEGLYPTRN' A
#
# COMPACT_ATOMS: atom_id res chain seq x y z
N MET A 1 17.44 5.83 3.78
CA MET A 1 16.83 5.10 2.66
C MET A 1 15.64 5.91 2.22
N GLU A 2 15.53 6.16 0.92
CA GLU A 2 14.37 6.82 0.35
C GLU A 2 13.32 5.75 0.07
N THR A 3 12.15 5.86 0.69
CA THR A 3 11.05 4.92 0.49
C THR A 3 10.47 5.10 -0.91
N MET A 4 10.23 4.00 -1.61
CA MET A 4 9.57 4.04 -2.91
C MET A 4 8.05 4.00 -2.74
N LEU A 5 7.33 4.80 -3.52
CA LEU A 5 5.87 4.76 -3.51
C LEU A 5 5.40 3.36 -3.92
N GLY A 6 4.51 2.76 -3.12
CA GLY A 6 3.99 1.41 -3.33
C GLY A 6 4.90 0.29 -2.81
N GLU A 7 6.04 0.61 -2.20
CA GLU A 7 6.89 -0.35 -1.50
C GLU A 7 6.12 -1.05 -0.36
N ILE A 8 6.32 -2.36 -0.21
CA ILE A 8 5.69 -3.15 0.86
C ILE A 8 6.78 -3.62 1.82
N GLU A 9 6.64 -3.24 3.09
CA GLU A 9 7.55 -3.61 4.16
C GLU A 9 6.82 -4.30 5.31
N LEU A 10 7.56 -5.13 6.05
CA LEU A 10 7.08 -5.83 7.23
C LEU A 10 7.55 -5.08 8.48
N PHE A 11 6.63 -4.62 9.32
CA PHE A 11 6.96 -3.94 10.56
C PHE A 11 6.64 -4.80 11.80
N PRO A 12 7.48 -4.72 12.86
CA PRO A 12 7.31 -5.47 14.10
C PRO A 12 6.39 -4.80 15.12
N PHE A 13 5.68 -3.74 14.73
CA PHE A 13 4.79 -2.98 15.60
C PHE A 13 3.40 -2.85 14.96
N THR A 14 2.39 -2.56 15.78
CA THR A 14 0.98 -2.61 15.40
C THR A 14 0.39 -1.24 15.05
N PHE A 15 1.13 -0.15 15.22
CA PHE A 15 0.70 1.19 14.79
C PHE A 15 1.11 1.44 13.34
N VAL A 16 0.32 2.24 12.62
CA VAL A 16 0.61 2.63 11.23
C VAL A 16 1.51 3.87 11.26
N PRO A 17 2.76 3.81 10.77
CA PRO A 17 3.60 4.99 10.66
C PRO A 17 3.05 6.00 9.65
N ARG A 18 3.45 7.27 9.77
CA ARG A 18 3.14 8.28 8.76
C ARG A 18 3.71 7.88 7.40
N GLY A 19 2.92 8.06 6.34
CA GLY A 19 3.33 7.73 4.97
C GLY A 19 3.11 6.26 4.61
N TRP A 20 2.52 5.46 5.50
CA TRP A 20 2.23 4.04 5.31
C TRP A 20 0.76 3.74 5.54
N LEU A 21 0.26 2.66 4.94
CA LEU A 21 -1.04 2.08 5.23
C LEU A 21 -0.93 0.58 5.39
N LEU A 22 -1.79 0.00 6.23
CA LEU A 22 -1.86 -1.45 6.42
C LEU A 22 -2.36 -2.13 5.14
N CYS A 23 -1.69 -3.22 4.74
CA CYS A 23 -2.11 -4.09 3.63
C CYS A 23 -3.29 -4.98 4.04
N ASN A 24 -4.47 -4.39 4.22
CA ASN A 24 -5.69 -5.06 4.67
C ASN A 24 -6.82 -5.09 3.63
N GLY A 25 -6.56 -4.76 2.37
CA GLY A 25 -7.59 -4.70 1.34
C GLY A 25 -8.50 -3.47 1.38
N GLN A 26 -8.15 -2.42 2.13
CA GLN A 26 -8.96 -1.20 2.18
C GLN A 26 -9.09 -0.53 0.79
N LEU A 27 -10.25 0.07 0.56
CA LEU A 27 -10.51 0.91 -0.61
C LEU A 27 -10.02 2.33 -0.37
N LEU A 28 -9.26 2.86 -1.33
CA LEU A 28 -8.78 4.23 -1.34
C LEU A 28 -9.40 5.02 -2.48
N ASN A 29 -9.60 6.32 -2.26
CA ASN A 29 -10.07 7.22 -3.30
C ASN A 29 -8.95 7.52 -4.31
N ILE A 30 -9.25 7.34 -5.60
CA ILE A 30 -8.30 7.55 -6.70
C ILE A 30 -7.85 9.02 -6.76
N ALA A 31 -8.76 9.98 -6.58
CA ALA A 31 -8.45 11.40 -6.70
C ALA A 31 -7.41 11.88 -5.67
N GLN A 32 -7.35 11.24 -4.50
CA GLN A 32 -6.38 11.54 -3.44
C GLN A 32 -5.08 10.75 -3.56
N ASN A 33 -5.07 9.64 -4.31
CA ASN A 33 -3.95 8.69 -4.36
C ASN A 33 -3.57 8.34 -5.80
N GLN A 34 -3.61 9.32 -6.71
CA GLN A 34 -3.42 9.12 -8.15
C GLN A 34 -2.09 8.43 -8.48
N ALA A 35 -1.01 8.82 -7.79
CA ALA A 35 0.31 8.23 -8.00
C ALA A 35 0.32 6.74 -7.63
N LEU A 36 -0.20 6.36 -6.45
CA LEU A 36 -0.26 4.96 -6.05
C LEU A 36 -1.22 4.14 -6.94
N TYR A 37 -2.36 4.73 -7.31
CA TYR A 37 -3.29 4.12 -8.26
C TYR A 37 -2.63 3.82 -9.61
N SER A 38 -1.79 4.72 -10.12
CA SER A 38 -1.09 4.47 -11.39
C SER A 38 -0.13 3.28 -11.35
N LEU A 39 0.30 2.85 -10.15
CA LEU A 39 1.16 1.68 -9.96
C LEU A 39 0.34 0.40 -9.79
N LEU A 40 -0.71 0.44 -8.97
CA LEU A 40 -1.47 -0.77 -8.60
C LEU A 40 -2.65 -1.06 -9.53
N GLY A 41 -3.22 -0.01 -10.13
CA GLY A 41 -4.49 -0.08 -10.87
C GLY A 41 -5.61 -0.63 -9.98
N ILE A 42 -6.39 -1.55 -10.55
CA ILE A 42 -7.47 -2.26 -9.84
C ILE A 42 -7.10 -3.71 -9.50
N SER A 43 -5.80 -4.05 -9.51
CA SER A 43 -5.30 -5.41 -9.33
C SER A 43 -5.82 -6.10 -8.06
N TYR A 44 -6.15 -5.32 -7.02
CA TYR A 44 -6.66 -5.80 -5.74
C TYR A 44 -8.15 -5.50 -5.51
N GLY A 45 -8.84 -4.89 -6.49
CA GLY A 45 -10.25 -4.49 -6.40
C GLY A 45 -10.49 -2.98 -6.52
N GLY A 46 -11.72 -2.58 -6.21
CA GLY A 46 -12.26 -1.23 -6.47
C GLY A 46 -12.99 -1.13 -7.81
N ASP A 47 -13.51 0.06 -8.12
CA ASP A 47 -14.31 0.30 -9.34
C ASP A 47 -13.49 0.90 -10.49
N GLY A 48 -12.23 1.28 -10.25
CA GLY A 48 -11.34 1.90 -11.24
C GLY A 48 -11.78 3.29 -11.70
N LYS A 49 -12.83 3.86 -11.10
CA LYS A 49 -13.41 5.17 -11.44
C LYS A 49 -13.29 6.14 -10.28
N THR A 50 -13.65 5.69 -9.09
CA THR A 50 -13.61 6.45 -7.84
C THR A 50 -12.66 5.84 -6.83
N THR A 51 -12.52 4.50 -6.84
CA THR A 51 -11.77 3.75 -5.85
C THR A 51 -10.92 2.64 -6.45
N PHE A 52 -9.85 2.32 -5.74
CA PHE A 52 -9.02 1.13 -5.95
C PHE A 52 -8.70 0.51 -4.58
N ALA A 53 -8.35 -0.77 -4.54
CA ALA A 53 -8.01 -1.44 -3.29
C ALA A 53 -6.49 -1.58 -3.11
N LEU A 54 -6.06 -1.58 -1.86
CA LEU A 54 -4.73 -2.05 -1.46
C LEU A 54 -4.66 -3.59 -1.46
N PRO A 55 -3.46 -4.19 -1.44
CA PRO A 55 -3.31 -5.62 -1.16
C PRO A 55 -3.92 -6.00 0.19
N ASN A 56 -4.45 -7.22 0.29
CA ASN A 56 -4.80 -7.84 1.57
C ASN A 56 -3.77 -8.92 1.89
N LEU A 57 -2.86 -8.61 2.82
CA LEU A 57 -1.78 -9.49 3.28
C LEU A 57 -1.96 -9.86 4.76
N LEU A 58 -3.16 -9.71 5.30
CA LEU A 58 -3.45 -10.11 6.67
C LEU A 58 -3.39 -11.64 6.80
N GLY A 59 -2.70 -12.13 7.83
CA GLY A 59 -2.53 -13.56 8.10
C GLY A 59 -1.46 -14.24 7.26
N THR A 60 -0.76 -13.50 6.38
CA THR A 60 0.37 -14.00 5.59
C THR A 60 1.73 -13.60 6.18
N GLU A 61 1.74 -13.06 7.40
CA GLU A 61 2.95 -12.57 8.04
C GLU A 61 3.87 -13.73 8.46
N PRO A 62 5.18 -13.66 8.18
CA PRO A 62 6.10 -14.78 8.37
C PRO A 62 6.47 -15.01 9.84
N VAL A 63 6.26 -14.02 10.70
CA VAL A 63 6.57 -14.09 12.13
C VAL A 63 5.44 -13.47 12.97
N PRO A 64 5.24 -13.94 14.21
CA PRO A 64 4.23 -13.37 15.10
C PRO A 64 4.39 -11.86 15.33
N ASN A 65 3.27 -11.17 15.52
CA ASN A 65 3.21 -9.74 15.84
C ASN A 65 3.85 -8.80 14.80
N THR A 66 3.98 -9.24 13.55
CA THR A 66 4.33 -8.37 12.42
C THR A 66 3.13 -8.07 11.55
N LYS A 67 3.20 -6.98 10.77
CA LYS A 67 2.17 -6.54 9.83
C LYS A 67 2.82 -5.98 8.57
N TYR A 68 2.21 -6.26 7.41
CA TYR A 68 2.63 -5.67 6.14
C TYR A 68 2.00 -4.29 5.95
N TYR A 69 2.83 -3.32 5.59
CA TYR A 69 2.41 -1.98 5.27
C TYR A 69 2.89 -1.60 3.87
N ILE A 70 2.12 -0.77 3.19
CA ILE A 70 2.46 -0.20 1.89
C ILE A 70 2.72 1.30 2.02
N ALA A 71 3.80 1.76 1.37
CA ALA A 71 4.14 3.17 1.32
C ALA A 71 3.15 3.93 0.43
N ILE A 72 2.52 4.95 0.98
CA ILE A 72 1.62 5.88 0.28
C ILE A 72 2.25 7.24 0.01
N GLU A 73 3.45 7.47 0.54
CA GLU A 73 4.32 8.61 0.27
C GLU A 73 5.71 8.07 -0.08
N GLY A 74 6.41 8.70 -1.02
CA GLY A 74 7.74 8.24 -1.45
C GLY A 74 8.09 8.62 -2.88
N LEU A 75 9.25 8.16 -3.34
CA LEU A 75 9.70 8.34 -4.72
C LEU A 75 8.88 7.47 -5.67
N TYR A 76 8.38 8.06 -6.75
CA TYR A 76 7.66 7.30 -7.77
C TYR A 76 8.61 6.35 -8.52
N PRO A 77 8.34 5.03 -8.60
CA PRO A 77 9.21 4.09 -9.29
C PRO A 77 9.13 4.32 -10.81
N THR A 78 10.23 4.78 -11.40
CA THR A 78 10.37 4.89 -12.86
C THR A 78 11.07 3.64 -13.42
N ARG A 79 10.49 3.01 -14.44
CA ARG A 79 11.16 1.94 -15.18
C ARG A 79 12.10 2.58 -16.19
N ASN A 80 13.39 2.30 -16.10
CA ASN A 80 14.38 2.63 -17.15
C ASN A 80 14.21 1.71 -18.36
#